data_AF-A0ABD2S1K2-F1
#
_entry.id   AF-A0ABD2S1K2-F1
#
_cell.length_a   1.000
_cell.length_b   1.000
_cell.length_c   1.000
_cell.angle_alpha   90.00
_cell.angle_beta   90.00
_cell.angle_gamma   90.00
#
_symmetry.space_group_name_H-M   'P 1'
#
loop_
_entity.id
_entity.type
_entity.pdbx_description
1 polymer ?
#
loop_
_entity_poly.entity_id
_entity_poly.type
_entity_poly.pdbx_seq_one_letter_code
_entity_poly.pdbx_strand_id
1 'polypeptide(L)'
;MCFSAALALPLLSNLEKNSANCTSNCSGKDEDSNKGQSLKLSLPAYKWRLVIAYDGTRFSGWQYQQSTPTVQCILEEALTKKTKINRKELCLVGASRTDAGVHAWGQVAHFVTPFNYETLDRVHRAVNGLLPSDIRVREFSPAGPEFHARFSVTSKIYCYQVHNSTIMDPFLRHYAYHSEYKLDADVMRDAAKHFVGKHDFSAFANTSRNDRVPNPVKTILRFDVIEKLIDEWKLCLPTMSTHPGSTIQTMG
;
A
#
# COMPACT_ATOMS: atom_id res chain seq x y z
N MET A 1 1.79 5.72 9.73
CA MET A 1 0.61 5.95 8.83
C MET A 1 0.24 4.66 8.13
N CYS A 2 -1.01 4.19 8.22
CA CYS A 2 -1.41 2.92 7.64
C CYS A 2 -2.50 3.13 6.57
N PHE A 3 -2.20 2.78 5.31
CA PHE A 3 -3.20 2.75 4.23
C PHE A 3 -3.99 1.44 4.31
N SER A 4 -5.28 1.51 4.60
CA SER A 4 -6.14 0.33 4.54
C SER A 4 -6.91 0.34 3.22
N ALA A 5 -6.73 -0.73 2.44
CA ALA A 5 -7.54 -1.16 1.29
C ALA A 5 -8.06 -0.08 0.33
N ALA A 6 -7.60 -0.13 -0.91
CA ALA A 6 -8.46 0.30 -2.01
C ALA A 6 -9.58 -0.75 -2.16
N LEU A 7 -10.82 -0.37 -1.86
CA LEU A 7 -11.99 -1.20 -2.17
C LEU A 7 -12.13 -1.26 -3.69
N ALA A 8 -11.62 -2.33 -4.28
CA ALA A 8 -11.86 -2.67 -5.67
C ALA A 8 -12.47 -4.06 -5.70
N LEU A 9 -13.80 -4.12 -5.87
CA LEU A 9 -14.52 -5.36 -6.05
C LEU A 9 -14.03 -6.02 -7.35
N PRO A 10 -13.59 -7.29 -7.33
CA PRO A 10 -13.38 -8.01 -8.58
C PRO A 10 -14.77 -8.22 -9.21
N LEU A 11 -15.00 -7.60 -10.36
CA LEU A 11 -16.10 -8.00 -11.23
C LEU A 11 -15.77 -9.41 -11.74
N LEU A 12 -16.21 -10.43 -11.01
CA LEU A 12 -16.27 -11.81 -11.48
C LEU A 12 -17.64 -12.00 -12.15
N SER A 13 -17.69 -11.71 -13.45
CA SER A 13 -18.75 -12.24 -14.31
C SER A 13 -18.07 -13.00 -15.44
N ASN A 14 -18.22 -14.32 -15.39
CA ASN A 14 -17.99 -15.32 -16.45
C ASN A 14 -16.73 -15.13 -17.31
N LEU A 15 -15.69 -15.93 -16.99
CA LEU A 15 -14.61 -16.26 -17.92
C LEU A 15 -15.17 -17.11 -19.07
N GLU A 16 -15.90 -16.49 -19.99
CA GLU A 16 -16.04 -16.97 -21.35
C GLU A 16 -15.21 -16.09 -22.28
N LYS A 17 -14.29 -16.79 -22.96
CA LYS A 17 -13.37 -16.38 -24.02
C LYS A 17 -13.73 -15.05 -24.68
N ASN A 18 -13.01 -13.98 -24.36
CA ASN A 18 -12.89 -12.84 -25.25
C ASN A 18 -11.45 -12.32 -25.22
N SER A 19 -10.77 -12.52 -26.34
CA SER A 19 -9.47 -11.92 -26.65
C SER A 19 -9.69 -10.43 -26.87
N ALA A 20 -9.13 -9.59 -26.00
CA ALA A 20 -9.16 -8.14 -26.14
C ALA A 20 -7.74 -7.60 -26.25
N ASN A 21 -7.45 -6.93 -27.37
CA ASN A 21 -6.18 -6.29 -27.65
C ASN A 21 -6.03 -5.01 -26.81
N CYS A 22 -5.06 -4.98 -25.89
CA CYS A 22 -4.63 -3.75 -25.23
C CYS A 22 -3.58 -3.02 -26.09
N THR A 23 -3.95 -1.87 -26.67
CA THR A 23 -3.00 -0.90 -27.23
C THR A 23 -2.51 0.02 -26.11
N SER A 24 -1.21 -0.04 -25.80
CA SER A 24 -0.56 0.95 -24.93
C SER A 24 0.32 1.87 -25.79
N ASN A 25 -0.04 3.15 -25.84
CA ASN A 25 0.78 4.22 -26.39
C ASN A 25 1.72 4.73 -25.29
N CYS A 26 3.00 4.42 -25.41
CA CYS A 26 4.08 5.13 -24.72
C CYS A 26 4.72 6.08 -25.73
N SER A 27 4.43 7.37 -25.60
CA SER A 27 4.97 8.43 -26.45
C SER A 27 6.43 8.74 -26.10
N GLY A 28 7.35 8.29 -26.94
CA GLY A 28 8.69 8.86 -27.11
C GLY A 28 8.89 9.04 -28.61
N LYS A 29 9.07 10.29 -29.06
CA LYS A 29 9.39 10.60 -30.45
C LYS A 29 10.91 10.57 -30.59
N ASP A 30 11.41 9.61 -31.37
CA ASP A 30 12.56 9.78 -32.24
C ASP A 30 12.16 9.17 -33.59
N GLU A 31 12.24 9.96 -34.65
CA GLU A 31 11.94 9.57 -36.01
C GLU A 31 13.10 8.73 -36.56
N ASP A 32 12.82 7.52 -37.05
CA ASP A 32 13.30 7.14 -38.38
C ASP A 32 12.50 5.98 -38.99
N SER A 33 12.36 6.06 -40.29
CA SER A 33 11.53 5.25 -41.17
C SER A 33 12.18 3.94 -41.60
N ASN A 34 11.53 2.78 -41.41
CA ASN A 34 11.56 1.71 -42.41
C ASN A 34 10.43 0.67 -42.25
N LYS A 35 9.84 0.26 -43.38
CA LYS A 35 8.76 -0.73 -43.51
C LYS A 35 9.29 -2.15 -43.30
N GLY A 36 8.66 -2.90 -42.40
CA GLY A 36 8.80 -4.34 -42.29
C GLY A 36 7.61 -4.92 -41.53
N GLN A 37 6.73 -5.64 -42.24
CA GLN A 37 5.64 -6.41 -41.63
C GLN A 37 6.24 -7.43 -40.65
N SER A 38 5.85 -7.33 -39.38
CA SER A 38 6.05 -8.41 -38.41
C SER A 38 4.73 -8.64 -37.68
N LEU A 39 4.17 -9.83 -37.88
CA LEU A 39 2.94 -10.33 -37.30
C LEU A 39 3.04 -10.31 -35.77
N LYS A 40 2.44 -9.30 -35.13
CA LYS A 40 2.33 -9.22 -33.67
C LYS A 40 1.19 -10.15 -33.23
N LEU A 41 1.47 -11.45 -33.09
CA LEU A 41 0.56 -12.33 -32.37
C LEU A 41 0.50 -11.86 -30.91
N SER A 42 -0.60 -11.21 -30.52
CA SER A 42 -0.87 -10.84 -29.14
C SER A 42 -1.17 -12.10 -28.35
N LEU A 43 -0.17 -12.62 -27.63
CA LEU A 43 -0.41 -13.66 -26.64
C LEU A 43 -1.47 -13.16 -25.64
N PRO A 44 -2.40 -14.00 -25.20
CA PRO A 44 -3.38 -13.62 -24.19
C PRO A 44 -2.66 -13.20 -22.91
N ALA A 45 -2.88 -11.96 -22.47
CA ALA A 45 -2.35 -11.44 -21.23
C ALA A 45 -3.33 -11.71 -20.09
N TYR A 46 -2.90 -12.48 -19.10
CA TYR A 46 -3.63 -12.72 -17.86
C TYR A 46 -3.29 -11.62 -16.87
N LYS A 47 -4.32 -11.05 -16.23
CA LYS A 47 -4.16 -9.99 -15.24
C LYS A 47 -4.37 -10.52 -13.84
N TRP A 48 -3.48 -10.14 -12.93
CA TRP A 48 -3.48 -10.59 -11.55
C TRP A 48 -3.61 -9.40 -10.62
N ARG A 49 -4.47 -9.53 -9.62
CA ARG A 49 -4.65 -8.55 -8.54
C ARG A 49 -3.95 -9.06 -7.29
N LEU A 50 -3.24 -8.15 -6.63
CA LEU A 50 -2.57 -8.35 -5.36
C LEU A 50 -3.17 -7.42 -4.31
N VAL A 51 -3.36 -7.91 -3.09
CA VAL A 51 -3.51 -7.06 -1.88
C VAL A 51 -2.25 -7.20 -1.06
N ILE A 52 -1.60 -6.08 -0.79
CA ILE A 52 -0.25 -6.04 -0.24
C ILE A 52 -0.29 -5.28 1.09
N ALA A 53 0.26 -5.88 2.13
CA ALA A 53 0.63 -5.20 3.36
C ALA A 53 2.14 -5.00 3.38
N TYR A 54 2.59 -3.86 3.88
CA TYR A 54 3.99 -3.63 4.13
C TYR A 54 4.24 -2.66 5.28
N ASP A 55 5.33 -2.91 6.01
CA ASP A 55 5.95 -1.94 6.89
C ASP A 55 6.85 -1.02 6.06
N GLY A 56 6.48 0.25 5.94
CA GLY A 56 7.18 1.25 5.14
C GLY A 56 8.49 1.78 5.74
N THR A 57 8.82 1.49 7.01
CA THR A 57 9.91 2.19 7.74
C THR A 57 11.26 2.17 7.01
N ARG A 58 11.59 1.09 6.29
CA ARG A 58 12.87 0.93 5.59
C ARG A 58 12.81 1.25 4.10
N PHE A 59 11.69 1.75 3.60
CA PHE A 59 11.48 1.96 2.17
C PHE A 59 11.28 3.43 1.83
N SER A 60 11.81 3.83 0.67
CA SER A 60 11.62 5.18 0.10
C SER A 60 10.25 5.34 -0.59
N GLY A 61 9.23 4.69 -0.02
CA GLY A 61 7.85 4.68 -0.48
C GLY A 61 7.53 3.53 -1.44
N TRP A 62 6.35 3.61 -2.05
CA TRP A 62 5.87 2.59 -2.99
C TRP A 62 6.63 2.63 -4.31
N GLN A 63 6.64 3.78 -4.98
CA GLN A 63 6.99 3.91 -6.40
C GLN A 63 8.44 3.51 -6.65
N TYR A 64 8.70 2.73 -7.71
CA TYR A 64 10.06 2.42 -8.16
C TYR A 64 10.91 3.69 -8.33
N GLN A 65 12.13 3.65 -7.79
CA GLN A 65 13.18 4.65 -7.94
C GLN A 65 14.50 3.94 -8.21
N GLN A 66 15.45 4.61 -8.87
CA GLN A 66 16.73 3.99 -9.24
C GLN A 66 17.70 3.84 -8.05
N SER A 67 17.57 4.70 -7.04
CA SER A 67 18.30 4.63 -5.78
C SER A 67 17.32 4.35 -4.62
N THR A 68 17.76 3.55 -3.66
CA THR A 68 17.07 3.10 -2.42
C THR A 68 15.93 2.07 -2.60
N PRO A 69 15.74 1.14 -1.64
CA PRO A 69 14.72 0.12 -1.81
C PRO A 69 13.32 0.75 -1.72
N THR A 70 12.51 0.47 -2.74
CA THR A 70 11.08 0.82 -2.76
C THR A 70 10.25 -0.45 -2.76
N VAL A 71 9.02 -0.37 -2.25
CA VAL A 71 8.14 -1.56 -2.15
C VAL A 71 7.87 -2.15 -3.54
N GLN A 72 7.65 -1.29 -4.55
CA GLN A 72 7.44 -1.75 -5.93
C GLN A 72 8.67 -2.49 -6.46
N CYS A 73 9.89 -2.00 -6.21
CA CYS A 73 11.11 -2.64 -6.69
C CYS A 73 11.25 -4.06 -6.14
N ILE A 74 11.10 -4.22 -4.82
CA ILE A 74 11.22 -5.52 -4.16
C ILE A 74 10.12 -6.49 -4.61
N LEU A 75 8.89 -6.01 -4.79
CA LEU A 75 7.79 -6.82 -5.29
C LEU A 75 8.03 -7.25 -6.75
N GLU A 76 8.52 -6.34 -7.60
CA GLU A 76 8.90 -6.65 -8.99
C GLU A 76 10.02 -7.70 -9.03
N GLU A 77 11.04 -7.60 -8.19
CA GLU A 77 12.12 -8.59 -8.11
C GLU A 77 11.58 -9.98 -7.73
N ALA A 78 10.70 -10.06 -6.73
CA ALA A 78 10.07 -11.31 -6.32
C ALA A 78 9.20 -11.90 -7.45
N LEU A 79 8.40 -11.05 -8.11
CA LEU A 79 7.58 -11.45 -9.25
C LEU A 79 8.43 -11.91 -10.43
N THR A 80 9.48 -11.17 -10.82
CA THR A 80 10.41 -11.56 -11.89
C THR A 80 11.10 -12.88 -11.59
N LYS A 81 11.56 -13.11 -10.35
CA LYS A 81 12.13 -14.40 -9.95
C LYS A 81 11.13 -15.54 -10.11
N LYS A 82 9.86 -15.28 -9.79
CA LYS A 82 8.77 -16.26 -9.83
C LYS A 82 8.24 -16.54 -11.25
N THR A 83 8.07 -15.51 -12.07
CA THR A 83 7.45 -15.57 -13.40
C THR A 83 8.46 -15.76 -14.53
N LYS A 84 9.74 -15.41 -14.28
CA LYS A 84 10.79 -15.28 -15.29
C LYS A 84 10.54 -14.17 -16.32
N ILE A 85 9.61 -13.27 -16.04
CA ILE A 85 9.29 -12.10 -16.86
C ILE A 85 10.09 -10.92 -16.35
N ASN A 86 10.67 -10.12 -17.24
CA ASN A 86 11.42 -8.95 -16.81
C ASN A 86 10.50 -7.90 -16.17
N ARG A 87 11.11 -7.03 -15.36
CA ARG A 87 10.40 -6.00 -14.58
C ARG A 87 9.42 -5.16 -15.39
N LYS A 88 9.84 -4.69 -16.57
CA LYS A 88 9.02 -3.79 -17.40
C LYS A 88 7.82 -4.52 -18.00
N GLU A 89 7.99 -5.78 -18.40
CA GLU A 89 6.95 -6.62 -18.97
C GLU A 89 5.90 -7.08 -17.96
N LEU A 90 6.21 -7.10 -16.66
CA LEU A 90 5.22 -7.36 -15.62
C LEU A 90 4.11 -6.27 -15.61
N CYS A 91 4.43 -5.05 -16.05
CA CYS A 91 3.52 -3.90 -16.00
C CYS A 91 2.87 -3.73 -14.61
N LEU A 92 3.66 -3.85 -13.53
CA LEU A 92 3.13 -3.74 -12.17
C LEU A 92 2.66 -2.30 -11.91
N VAL A 93 1.39 -2.14 -11.54
CA VAL A 93 0.78 -0.86 -11.21
C VAL A 93 0.07 -0.94 -9.86
N GLY A 94 0.45 -0.05 -8.94
CA GLY A 94 -0.22 0.12 -7.64
C GLY A 94 -1.42 1.06 -7.70
N ALA A 95 -2.35 0.90 -6.76
CA ALA A 95 -3.55 1.72 -6.62
C ALA A 95 -3.26 3.15 -6.15
N SER A 96 -2.21 3.29 -5.33
CA SER A 96 -1.74 4.57 -4.84
C SER A 96 -0.22 4.60 -4.77
N ARG A 97 0.33 5.80 -4.78
CA ARG A 97 1.68 6.01 -4.24
C ARG A 97 1.57 6.18 -2.72
N THR A 98 2.63 5.79 -2.03
CA THR A 98 2.90 6.11 -0.63
C THR A 98 4.28 6.73 -0.56
N ASP A 99 4.46 7.68 0.34
CA ASP A 99 5.74 8.35 0.57
C ASP A 99 6.66 7.46 1.43
N ALA A 100 7.92 7.89 1.57
CA ALA A 100 8.89 7.18 2.40
C ALA A 100 8.40 6.99 3.84
N GLY A 101 8.62 5.81 4.42
CA GLY A 101 8.20 5.48 5.78
C GLY A 101 6.72 5.13 5.96
N VAL A 102 5.86 5.38 4.97
CA VAL A 102 4.42 5.10 5.08
C VAL A 102 4.14 3.60 4.95
N HIS A 103 3.33 3.04 5.84
CA HIS A 103 2.91 1.63 5.80
C HIS A 103 1.60 1.44 5.03
N ALA A 104 1.33 0.20 4.62
CA ALA A 104 0.03 -0.19 4.10
C ALA A 104 -0.41 -1.54 4.67
N TRP A 105 -1.72 -1.70 4.84
CA TRP A 105 -2.37 -2.97 5.19
C TRP A 105 -3.08 -3.61 3.99
N GLY A 106 -3.39 -2.81 2.97
CA GLY A 106 -4.15 -3.26 1.81
C GLY A 106 -3.87 -2.44 0.55
N GLN A 107 -2.61 -2.16 0.25
CA GLN A 107 -2.25 -1.60 -1.04
C GLN A 107 -2.63 -2.59 -2.15
N VAL A 108 -3.51 -2.17 -3.05
CA VAL A 108 -3.88 -3.00 -4.21
C VAL A 108 -2.90 -2.75 -5.34
N ALA A 109 -2.49 -3.80 -6.04
CA ALA A 109 -1.72 -3.69 -7.26
C ALA A 109 -2.20 -4.70 -8.31
N HIS A 110 -1.83 -4.47 -9.56
CA HIS A 110 -1.99 -5.48 -10.61
C HIS A 110 -0.75 -5.60 -11.48
N PHE A 111 -0.55 -6.79 -12.06
CA PHE A 111 0.48 -7.08 -13.04
C PHE A 111 -0.07 -8.06 -14.08
N VAL A 112 0.66 -8.28 -15.17
CA VAL A 112 0.26 -9.17 -16.26
C VAL A 112 1.27 -10.29 -16.52
N THR A 113 0.78 -11.42 -17.03
CA THR A 113 1.59 -12.54 -17.52
C THR A 113 1.05 -13.05 -18.85
N PRO A 114 1.89 -13.65 -19.73
CA PRO A 114 1.42 -14.27 -20.97
C PRO A 114 0.84 -15.68 -20.77
N PHE A 115 0.74 -16.13 -19.51
CA PHE A 115 0.28 -17.46 -19.13
C PHE A 115 -0.65 -17.39 -17.92
N ASN A 116 -1.53 -18.38 -17.80
CA ASN A 116 -2.40 -18.56 -16.65
C ASN A 116 -1.66 -19.30 -15.52
N TYR A 117 -2.00 -19.04 -14.26
CA TYR A 117 -1.61 -19.92 -13.16
C TYR A 117 -2.69 -20.98 -12.92
N GLU A 118 -2.32 -22.25 -12.98
CA GLU A 118 -3.23 -23.37 -12.66
C GLU A 118 -3.56 -23.44 -11.17
N THR A 119 -2.62 -23.05 -10.29
CA THR A 119 -2.79 -23.09 -8.84
C THR A 119 -2.30 -21.80 -8.18
N LEU A 120 -3.24 -20.93 -7.81
CA LEU A 120 -2.93 -19.61 -7.24
C LEU A 120 -2.22 -19.69 -5.90
N ASP A 121 -2.61 -20.64 -5.04
CA ASP A 121 -2.01 -20.80 -3.72
C ASP A 121 -0.49 -21.09 -3.80
N ARG A 122 -0.08 -21.86 -4.81
CA ARG A 122 1.34 -22.20 -5.00
C ARG A 122 2.15 -20.97 -5.41
N VAL A 123 1.63 -20.13 -6.32
CA VAL A 123 2.31 -18.89 -6.70
C VAL A 123 2.28 -17.88 -5.57
N HIS A 124 1.15 -17.73 -4.87
CA HIS A 124 0.99 -16.83 -3.74
C HIS A 124 1.99 -17.13 -2.62
N ARG A 125 2.11 -18.40 -2.21
CA ARG A 125 3.13 -18.83 -1.23
C ARG A 125 4.55 -18.59 -1.74
N ALA A 126 4.84 -18.91 -3.00
CA ALA A 126 6.17 -18.73 -3.56
C ALA A 126 6.58 -17.25 -3.62
N VAL A 127 5.67 -16.35 -3.99
CA VAL A 127 5.94 -14.89 -3.97
C VAL A 127 6.22 -14.43 -2.55
N ASN A 128 5.40 -14.80 -1.57
CA ASN A 128 5.65 -14.46 -0.17
C ASN A 128 6.96 -15.04 0.38
N GLY A 129 7.38 -16.23 -0.08
CA GLY A 129 8.67 -16.82 0.29
C GLY A 129 9.89 -16.08 -0.29
N LEU A 130 9.71 -15.26 -1.33
CA LEU A 130 10.75 -14.43 -1.93
C LEU A 130 10.80 -13.01 -1.36
N LEU A 131 9.76 -12.59 -0.64
CA LEU A 131 9.64 -11.25 -0.08
C LEU A 131 10.32 -11.15 1.30
N PRO A 132 10.92 -10.00 1.65
CA PRO A 132 11.42 -9.77 3.01
C PRO A 132 10.26 -9.75 4.02
N SER A 133 10.55 -9.89 5.32
CA SER A 133 9.55 -9.89 6.40
C SER A 133 8.56 -8.74 6.35
N ASP A 134 9.02 -7.59 5.86
CA ASP A 134 8.28 -6.33 5.90
C ASP A 134 7.21 -6.22 4.80
N ILE A 135 7.18 -7.13 3.81
CA ILE A 135 6.22 -7.07 2.70
C ILE A 135 5.50 -8.42 2.61
N ARG A 136 4.16 -8.38 2.60
CA ARG A 136 3.32 -9.57 2.45
C ARG A 136 2.23 -9.32 1.42
N VAL A 137 2.13 -10.22 0.45
CA VAL A 137 0.94 -10.36 -0.39
C VAL A 137 -0.10 -11.10 0.46
N ARG A 138 -1.16 -10.43 0.87
CA ARG A 138 -2.27 -10.99 1.66
C ARG A 138 -3.30 -11.71 0.79
N GLU A 139 -3.51 -11.21 -0.42
CA GLU A 139 -4.39 -11.84 -1.42
C GLU A 139 -3.72 -11.85 -2.78
N PHE A 140 -3.92 -12.95 -3.51
CA PHE A 140 -3.52 -13.10 -4.91
C PHE A 140 -4.72 -13.67 -5.68
N SER A 141 -5.25 -12.93 -6.64
CA SER A 141 -6.46 -13.33 -7.38
C SER A 141 -6.35 -12.99 -8.87
N PRO A 142 -7.09 -13.66 -9.76
CA PRO A 142 -7.26 -13.19 -11.12
C PRO A 142 -8.01 -11.84 -11.10
N ALA A 143 -7.84 -11.07 -12.16
CA ALA A 143 -8.59 -9.86 -12.42
C ALA A 143 -9.04 -9.83 -13.87
N GLY A 144 -10.21 -9.23 -14.13
CA GLY A 144 -10.70 -9.04 -15.49
C GLY A 144 -9.75 -8.18 -16.33
N PRO A 145 -9.79 -8.30 -17.67
CA PRO A 145 -8.90 -7.56 -18.56
C PRO A 145 -9.02 -6.03 -18.39
N GLU A 146 -10.21 -5.52 -18.05
CA GLU A 146 -10.48 -4.09 -17.83
C GLU A 146 -10.06 -3.58 -16.45
N PHE A 147 -9.66 -4.46 -15.52
CA PHE A 147 -9.26 -4.04 -14.19
C PHE A 147 -7.97 -3.20 -14.26
N HIS A 148 -7.96 -2.05 -13.58
CA HIS A 148 -6.77 -1.25 -13.42
C HIS A 148 -6.66 -0.77 -11.98
N ALA A 149 -5.64 -1.26 -11.25
CA ALA A 149 -5.50 -1.03 -9.82
C ALA A 149 -5.59 0.45 -9.39
N ARG A 150 -5.20 1.41 -10.24
CA ARG A 150 -5.31 2.86 -9.96
C ARG A 150 -6.69 3.46 -10.28
N PHE A 151 -7.36 2.96 -11.31
CA PHE A 151 -8.55 3.62 -11.90
C PHE A 151 -9.86 2.91 -11.56
N SER A 152 -9.81 1.61 -11.28
CA SER A 152 -10.96 0.82 -10.81
C SER A 152 -11.26 0.99 -9.31
N VAL A 153 -10.52 1.88 -8.62
CA VAL A 153 -10.70 2.14 -7.19
C VAL A 153 -11.86 3.10 -6.99
N THR A 154 -12.78 2.74 -6.09
CA THR A 154 -13.93 3.60 -5.74
C THR A 154 -13.59 4.56 -4.59
N SER A 155 -12.77 4.10 -3.63
CA SER A 155 -12.34 4.90 -2.49
C SER A 155 -11.05 4.33 -1.88
N LYS A 156 -10.38 5.13 -1.05
CA LYS A 156 -9.17 4.77 -0.32
C LYS A 156 -9.33 5.18 1.13
N ILE A 157 -8.88 4.33 2.04
CA ILE A 157 -8.95 4.59 3.48
C ILE A 157 -7.53 4.78 4.03
N TYR A 158 -7.36 5.85 4.79
CA TYR A 158 -6.11 6.23 5.43
C TYR A 158 -6.34 6.24 6.93
N CYS A 159 -5.43 5.63 7.68
CA CYS A 159 -5.42 5.65 9.13
C CYS A 159 -4.15 6.34 9.63
N TYR A 160 -4.34 7.39 10.42
CA TYR A 160 -3.29 8.04 11.17
C TYR A 160 -3.44 7.67 12.64
N GLN A 161 -2.37 7.13 13.22
CA GLN A 161 -2.28 6.93 14.66
C GLN A 161 -1.46 8.05 15.26
N VAL A 162 -1.98 8.60 16.36
CA VAL A 162 -1.30 9.57 17.20
C VAL A 162 -1.18 8.96 18.59
N HIS A 163 0.05 8.85 19.07
CA HIS A 163 0.34 8.50 20.46
C HIS A 163 0.42 9.80 21.26
N ASN A 164 -0.63 10.09 22.03
CA ASN A 164 -0.72 11.32 22.79
C ASN A 164 -0.31 11.10 24.25
N SER A 165 0.99 11.22 24.51
CA SER A 165 1.60 11.05 25.83
C SER A 165 2.86 11.90 25.92
N THR A 166 3.26 12.28 27.12
CA THR A 166 4.52 13.01 27.34
C THR A 166 5.75 12.15 27.02
N ILE A 167 5.63 10.82 27.12
CA ILE A 167 6.72 9.87 26.84
C ILE A 167 6.29 8.97 25.69
N MET A 168 7.18 8.82 24.69
CA MET A 168 6.93 7.96 23.55
C MET A 168 6.98 6.48 23.94
N ASP A 169 5.99 5.72 23.51
CA ASP A 169 6.03 4.26 23.59
C ASP A 169 7.00 3.72 22.52
N PRO A 170 8.07 3.00 22.90
CA PRO A 170 9.03 2.46 21.94
C PRO A 170 8.38 1.51 20.93
N PHE A 171 7.28 0.82 21.24
CA PHE A 171 6.59 -0.08 20.32
C PHE A 171 5.77 0.66 19.26
N LEU A 172 5.39 1.92 19.53
CA LEU A 172 4.61 2.75 18.60
C LEU A 172 5.50 3.67 17.75
N ARG A 173 6.81 3.75 18.03
CA ARG A 173 7.75 4.73 17.42
C ARG A 173 7.77 4.77 15.90
N HIS A 174 7.43 3.66 15.25
CA HIS A 174 7.36 3.59 13.79
C HIS A 174 5.94 3.71 13.25
N TYR A 175 4.92 3.43 14.07
CA TYR A 175 3.53 3.26 13.62
C TYR A 175 2.62 4.44 13.97
N ALA A 176 2.98 5.25 14.97
CA ALA A 176 2.24 6.42 15.42
C ALA A 176 3.08 7.69 15.42
N TYR A 177 2.43 8.83 15.16
CA TYR A 177 3.01 10.14 15.43
C TYR A 177 2.97 10.42 16.93
N HIS A 178 4.08 10.86 17.52
CA HIS A 178 4.14 11.22 18.94
C HIS A 178 3.70 12.67 19.14
N SER A 179 2.70 12.90 19.98
CA SER A 179 2.32 14.25 20.43
C SER A 179 2.51 14.36 21.94
N GLU A 180 3.46 15.19 22.36
CA GLU A 180 3.70 15.55 23.76
C GLU A 180 2.62 16.50 24.30
N TYR A 181 2.00 17.30 23.43
CA TYR A 181 0.91 18.20 23.78
C TYR A 181 -0.40 17.46 23.87
N LYS A 182 -1.15 17.68 24.94
CA LYS A 182 -2.50 17.13 25.11
C LYS A 182 -3.40 17.59 23.96
N LEU A 183 -3.96 16.63 23.25
CA LEU A 183 -4.93 16.85 22.19
C LEU A 183 -6.33 16.77 22.77
N ASP A 184 -7.23 17.61 22.26
CA ASP A 184 -8.64 17.55 22.58
C ASP A 184 -9.37 16.79 21.46
N ALA A 185 -9.77 15.55 21.76
CA ALA A 185 -10.41 14.67 20.79
C ALA A 185 -11.79 15.19 20.37
N ASP A 186 -12.51 15.91 21.23
CA ASP A 186 -13.81 16.50 20.90
C ASP A 186 -13.65 17.66 19.91
N VAL A 187 -12.69 18.55 20.16
CA VAL A 187 -12.37 19.64 19.22
C VAL A 187 -11.91 19.07 17.88
N MET A 188 -11.09 18.03 17.88
CA MET A 188 -10.68 17.35 16.63
C MET A 188 -11.86 16.69 15.90
N ARG A 189 -12.78 16.04 16.63
CA ARG A 189 -14.01 15.47 16.05
C ARG A 189 -14.88 16.54 15.42
N ASP A 190 -15.05 17.68 16.06
CA ASP A 190 -15.83 18.79 15.52
C ASP A 190 -15.15 19.39 14.28
N ALA A 191 -13.83 19.60 14.32
CA ALA A 191 -13.06 20.04 13.17
C ALA A 191 -13.17 19.07 11.98
N ALA A 192 -13.11 17.76 12.21
CA ALA A 192 -13.17 16.74 11.17
C ALA A 192 -14.48 16.77 10.36
N LYS A 193 -15.60 17.20 10.97
CA LYS A 193 -16.89 17.33 10.26
C LYS A 193 -16.82 18.30 9.08
N HIS A 194 -16.02 19.37 9.20
CA HIS A 194 -15.86 20.37 8.14
C HIS A 194 -15.12 19.83 6.90
N PHE A 195 -14.38 18.73 7.04
CA PHE A 195 -13.64 18.11 5.93
C PHE A 195 -14.51 17.19 5.08
N VAL A 196 -15.61 16.66 5.63
CA VAL A 196 -16.52 15.73 4.91
C VAL A 196 -17.25 16.49 3.80
N GLY A 197 -17.39 15.85 2.63
CA GLY A 197 -17.97 16.45 1.43
C GLY A 197 -16.93 16.85 0.39
N LYS A 198 -17.36 17.64 -0.59
CA LYS A 198 -16.57 18.04 -1.76
C LYS A 198 -15.93 19.41 -1.52
N HIS A 199 -14.61 19.46 -1.46
CA HIS A 199 -13.85 20.67 -1.17
C HIS A 199 -12.62 20.81 -2.08
N ASP A 200 -12.13 22.03 -2.22
CA ASP A 200 -10.82 22.32 -2.78
C ASP A 200 -9.75 22.15 -1.68
N PHE A 201 -8.84 21.20 -1.87
CA PHE A 201 -7.77 20.89 -0.91
C PHE A 201 -6.41 21.48 -1.30
N SER A 202 -6.37 22.54 -2.12
CA SER A 202 -5.11 23.18 -2.54
C SER A 202 -4.23 23.61 -1.36
N ALA A 203 -4.83 24.06 -0.25
CA ALA A 203 -4.11 24.44 0.97
C ALA A 203 -3.35 23.26 1.64
N PHE A 204 -3.70 22.02 1.31
CA PHE A 204 -3.08 20.80 1.84
C PHE A 204 -2.17 20.10 0.82
N ALA A 205 -2.04 20.66 -0.40
CA ALA A 205 -1.18 20.12 -1.43
C ALA A 205 0.24 20.66 -1.29
N ASN A 206 1.23 19.83 -1.60
CA ASN A 206 2.61 20.30 -1.70
C ASN A 206 2.79 21.11 -2.99
N THR A 207 3.02 22.41 -2.85
CA THR A 207 3.18 23.38 -3.95
C THR A 207 4.48 23.22 -4.73
N SER A 208 5.44 22.41 -4.25
CA SER A 208 6.77 22.29 -4.84
C SER A 208 6.85 21.32 -6.05
N ARG A 209 5.74 20.72 -6.50
CA ARG A 209 5.73 19.77 -7.62
C ARG A 209 5.13 20.40 -8.88
N ASN A 210 5.96 20.66 -9.88
CA ASN A 210 5.62 21.24 -11.20
C ASN A 210 4.98 20.25 -12.20
N ASP A 211 4.66 19.03 -11.78
CA ASP A 211 4.32 17.95 -12.71
C ASP A 211 2.81 17.74 -12.79
N ARG A 212 2.13 18.59 -13.57
CA ARG A 212 0.66 18.67 -13.74
C ARG A 212 -0.03 19.03 -12.43
N VAL A 213 -0.85 20.07 -12.39
CA VAL A 213 -1.71 20.33 -11.22
C VAL A 213 -2.91 19.38 -11.31
N PRO A 214 -2.94 18.22 -10.62
CA PRO A 214 -4.16 17.44 -10.57
C PRO A 214 -5.26 18.29 -9.95
N ASN A 215 -6.50 18.09 -10.42
CA ASN A 215 -7.66 18.76 -9.84
C ASN A 215 -7.62 18.64 -8.30
N PRO A 216 -7.49 19.76 -7.55
CA PRO A 216 -7.34 19.74 -6.10
C PRO A 216 -8.67 19.41 -5.39
N VAL A 217 -9.78 19.46 -6.13
CA VAL A 217 -11.10 19.12 -5.61
C VAL A 217 -11.18 17.63 -5.32
N LYS A 218 -11.54 17.27 -4.09
CA LYS A 218 -11.75 15.89 -3.63
C LYS A 218 -13.04 15.82 -2.82
N THR A 219 -13.59 14.61 -2.73
CA THR A 219 -14.71 14.31 -1.85
C THR A 219 -14.24 13.40 -0.73
N ILE A 220 -14.26 13.89 0.51
CA ILE A 220 -14.05 13.05 1.69
C ILE A 220 -15.39 12.44 2.06
N LEU A 221 -15.47 11.11 1.96
CA LEU A 221 -16.70 10.36 2.26
C LEU A 221 -16.93 10.22 3.76
N ARG A 222 -15.85 10.15 4.54
CA ARG A 222 -15.86 9.92 5.99
C ARG A 222 -14.54 10.39 6.60
N PHE A 223 -14.62 11.02 7.78
CA PHE A 223 -13.46 11.40 8.58
C PHE A 223 -13.82 11.21 10.05
N ASP A 224 -13.30 10.14 10.67
CA ASP A 224 -13.50 9.86 12.09
C ASP A 224 -12.24 10.20 12.89
N VAL A 225 -12.45 10.76 14.08
CA VAL A 225 -11.43 10.85 15.12
C VAL A 225 -11.86 9.96 16.27
N ILE A 226 -11.13 8.87 16.47
CA ILE A 226 -11.42 7.86 17.48
C ILE A 226 -10.33 7.92 18.53
N GLU A 227 -10.70 8.35 19.73
CA GLU A 227 -9.84 8.21 20.90
C GLU A 227 -9.96 6.77 21.41
N LYS A 228 -8.82 6.12 21.63
CA LYS A 228 -8.76 4.79 22.22
C LYS A 228 -7.96 4.87 23.51
N LEU A 229 -8.57 4.49 24.61
CA LEU A 229 -7.85 4.23 25.84
C LEU A 229 -7.10 2.91 25.66
N ILE A 230 -5.77 2.97 25.68
CA ILE A 230 -4.93 1.78 25.67
C ILE A 230 -4.84 1.28 27.11
N ASP A 231 -5.85 0.52 27.56
CA ASP A 231 -5.88 -0.03 28.92
C ASP A 231 -5.68 -1.56 29.01
N GLU A 232 -5.28 -2.24 27.92
CA GLU A 232 -5.23 -3.72 27.94
C GLU A 232 -3.84 -4.36 27.89
N TRP A 233 -2.75 -3.60 27.71
CA TRP A 233 -1.38 -4.17 27.72
C TRP A 233 -0.63 -4.00 29.06
N LYS A 234 -1.20 -3.25 30.02
CA LYS A 234 -0.58 -3.04 31.34
C LYS A 234 -0.80 -4.18 32.34
N LEU A 235 -1.50 -5.25 31.96
CA LEU A 235 -1.81 -6.39 32.83
C LEU A 235 -0.66 -7.42 33.00
N CYS A 236 0.52 -7.19 32.41
CA CYS A 236 1.68 -8.11 32.54
C CYS A 236 2.88 -7.52 33.29
N LEU A 237 2.71 -6.45 34.07
CA LEU A 237 3.69 -6.10 35.10
C LEU A 237 3.24 -6.73 36.40
N PRO A 238 3.94 -7.75 36.95
CA PRO A 238 3.65 -8.19 38.30
C PRO A 238 3.82 -6.98 39.20
N THR A 239 2.75 -6.61 39.90
CA THR A 239 2.81 -5.67 41.00
C THR A 239 3.93 -6.14 41.92
N MET A 240 5.06 -5.43 41.94
CA MET A 240 6.00 -5.57 43.03
C MET A 240 5.31 -5.04 44.27
N SER A 241 4.59 -5.94 44.94
CA SER A 241 4.17 -5.78 46.32
C SER A 241 5.42 -5.50 47.14
N THR A 242 5.56 -4.26 47.56
CA THR A 242 6.52 -3.87 48.60
C THR A 242 6.04 -4.47 49.92
N HIS A 243 6.42 -5.71 50.20
CA HIS A 243 6.49 -6.18 51.58
C HIS A 243 7.82 -5.72 52.20
N PRO A 244 7.79 -5.07 53.38
CA PRO A 244 9.01 -4.74 54.10
C PRO A 244 9.52 -6.03 54.74
N GLY A 245 10.76 -6.40 54.42
CA GLY A 245 11.49 -7.44 55.12
C GLY A 245 11.65 -8.73 54.33
N SER A 246 12.67 -8.77 53.46
CA SER A 246 13.53 -9.94 53.36
C SER A 246 14.82 -9.56 52.64
N THR A 247 15.91 -9.71 53.39
CA THR A 247 17.30 -9.61 52.96
C THR A 247 17.55 -10.46 51.73
N ILE A 248 17.86 -9.84 50.59
CA ILE A 248 18.51 -10.54 49.48
C ILE A 248 20.01 -10.38 49.66
N GLN A 249 20.66 -11.46 50.12
CA GLN A 249 22.09 -11.65 49.95
C GLN A 249 22.36 -11.90 48.46
N THR A 250 23.23 -11.09 47.88
CA THR A 250 23.91 -11.36 46.61
C THR A 250 24.94 -12.48 46.81
N MET A 251 24.93 -13.50 45.93
CA MET A 251 26.11 -14.25 45.47
C MET A 251 25.75 -15.11 44.24
N GLY A 252 26.64 -15.13 43.24
CA GLY A 252 26.69 -16.13 42.17
C GLY A 252 26.48 -15.59 40.76
#